data_AF-A0A5P1ERA5-F1
#
_entry.id   AF-A0A5P1ERA5-F1
#
_cell.length_a   1.000
_cell.length_b   1.000
_cell.length_c   1.000
_cell.angle_alpha   90.00
_cell.angle_beta   90.00
_cell.angle_gamma   90.00
#
_symmetry.space_group_name_H-M   'P 1'
#
loop_
_entity.id
_entity.type
_entity.pdbx_description
1 polymer ?
#
loop_
_entity_poly.entity_id
_entity_poly.type
_entity_poly.pdbx_seq_one_letter_code
_entity_poly.pdbx_strand_id
1 'polypeptide(L)'
;MIKYTAPAKEEPAVGLSEHTDINYLTILCQNEVQGLKIITKEGEWIPVDPGNDYFVVFVGESLKAWSNGRLHPPLHQVVFRGLKDRLTCAVFLKPKPGQVVNTAPEFVSYDHPRLYKPFSYGEFHEYSKTVFTDRVNILKNYAGI
;
A
#
# COMPACT_ATOMS: atom_id res chain seq x y z
N MET A 1 -2.70 0.33 16.67
CA MET A 1 -1.63 -0.69 16.70
C MET A 1 -2.20 -1.96 16.09
N ILE A 2 -1.49 -2.54 15.13
CA ILE A 2 -1.85 -3.81 14.46
C ILE A 2 -1.02 -4.91 15.13
N LYS A 3 -1.67 -5.98 15.56
CA LYS A 3 -1.04 -7.14 16.18
C LYS A 3 -1.26 -8.37 15.29
N TYR A 4 -0.18 -9.05 14.93
CA TYR A 4 -0.22 -10.35 14.30
C TYR A 4 0.23 -11.39 15.34
N THR A 5 -0.69 -12.26 15.74
CA THR A 5 -0.44 -13.27 16.76
C THR A 5 0.50 -14.34 16.22
N ALA A 6 1.50 -14.71 17.02
CA ALA A 6 2.44 -15.75 16.67
C ALA A 6 1.74 -17.10 16.43
N PRO A 7 2.13 -17.87 15.40
CA PRO A 7 1.69 -19.25 15.25
C PRO A 7 2.19 -20.12 16.41
N ALA A 8 1.44 -21.17 16.75
CA ALA A 8 1.80 -22.10 17.84
C ALA A 8 3.03 -22.97 17.55
N LYS A 9 3.49 -22.96 16.29
CA LYS A 9 4.68 -23.67 15.78
C LYS A 9 5.47 -22.70 14.90
N GLU A 10 6.73 -22.99 14.60
CA GLU A 10 7.58 -22.17 13.71
C GLU A 10 7.19 -22.26 12.22
N GLU A 11 5.91 -22.42 11.92
CA GLU A 11 5.37 -22.42 10.57
C GLU A 11 5.20 -20.98 10.06
N PRO A 12 5.33 -20.74 8.74
CA PRO A 12 5.02 -19.43 8.16
C PRO A 12 3.55 -19.07 8.37
N ALA A 13 3.29 -17.88 8.91
CA ALA A 13 1.95 -17.32 9.04
C ALA A 13 1.78 -16.14 8.08
N VAL A 14 0.66 -16.14 7.34
CA VAL A 14 0.23 -14.97 6.56
C VAL A 14 -0.49 -14.03 7.50
N GLY A 15 0.15 -12.89 7.80
CA GLY A 15 -0.44 -11.83 8.59
C GLY A 15 -1.36 -10.94 7.75
N LEU A 16 -0.91 -10.57 6.56
CA LEU A 16 -1.67 -9.74 5.62
C LEU A 16 -1.28 -10.12 4.20
N SER A 17 -2.28 -10.46 3.38
CA SER A 17 -2.09 -10.81 1.97
C SER A 17 -1.51 -9.65 1.15
N GLU A 18 -0.98 -9.96 -0.02
CA GLU A 18 -0.44 -8.96 -0.93
C GLU A 18 -1.47 -7.89 -1.33
N HIS A 19 -1.06 -6.63 -1.25
CA HIS A 19 -1.88 -5.48 -1.63
C HIS A 19 -1.01 -4.23 -1.81
N THR A 20 -1.60 -3.21 -2.43
CA THR A 20 -1.14 -1.83 -2.33
C THR A 20 -2.08 -1.04 -1.43
N ASP A 21 -1.54 -0.01 -0.78
CA ASP A 21 -2.32 0.89 0.05
C ASP A 21 -3.13 1.85 -0.81
N ILE A 22 -4.43 2.01 -0.56
CA ILE A 22 -5.29 2.89 -1.40
C ILE A 22 -5.16 4.38 -1.07
N ASN A 23 -4.50 4.72 0.04
CA ASN A 23 -4.39 6.07 0.59
C ASN A 23 -3.32 6.93 -0.11
N TYR A 24 -2.93 8.08 0.47
CA TYR A 24 -1.83 8.89 -0.06
C TYR A 24 -0.47 8.35 0.40
N LEU A 25 -0.27 8.28 1.72
CA LEU A 25 0.98 7.83 2.33
C LEU A 25 0.70 6.93 3.53
N THR A 26 1.54 5.92 3.73
CA THR A 26 1.53 5.06 4.92
C THR A 26 2.89 5.17 5.59
N ILE A 27 2.90 5.34 6.91
CA ILE A 27 4.11 5.37 7.73
C ILE A 27 4.01 4.22 8.74
N LEU A 28 5.01 3.34 8.74
CA LEU A 28 5.06 2.17 9.60
C LEU A 28 6.24 2.26 10.57
N CYS A 29 5.96 1.88 11.82
CA CYS A 29 6.93 1.55 12.85
C CYS A 29 6.59 0.16 13.35
N GLN A 30 7.57 -0.74 13.41
CA GLN A 30 7.37 -2.14 13.76
C GLN A 30 8.35 -2.56 14.84
N ASN A 31 8.00 -3.59 15.61
CA ASN A 31 8.96 -4.23 16.50
C ASN A 31 9.95 -5.09 15.70
N GLU A 32 10.90 -5.72 16.38
CA GLU A 32 12.01 -6.47 15.80
C GLU A 32 11.61 -7.75 15.03
N VAL A 33 10.32 -8.10 15.00
CA VAL A 33 9.83 -9.30 14.34
C VAL A 33 9.69 -9.04 12.84
N GLN A 34 10.58 -9.67 12.06
CA GLN A 34 10.54 -9.65 10.60
C GLN A 34 9.20 -10.19 10.07
N GLY A 35 8.71 -9.61 8.97
CA GLY A 35 7.54 -10.12 8.27
C GLY A 35 7.08 -9.28 7.08
N LEU A 36 7.42 -7.99 7.06
CA LEU A 36 7.06 -7.11 5.95
C LEU A 36 7.92 -7.44 4.73
N LYS A 37 7.28 -7.70 3.60
CA LYS A 37 7.94 -7.89 2.30
C LYS A 37 7.35 -6.93 1.29
N ILE A 38 8.19 -6.44 0.39
CA ILE A 38 7.79 -5.65 -0.77
C ILE A 38 8.30 -6.33 -2.05
N ILE A 39 7.59 -6.13 -3.16
CA ILE A 39 8.07 -6.58 -4.47
C ILE A 39 8.93 -5.49 -5.11
N THR A 40 10.07 -5.87 -5.68
CA THR A 40 10.90 -4.98 -6.50
C THR A 40 10.29 -4.80 -7.89
N LYS A 41 10.85 -3.88 -8.68
CA LYS A 41 10.41 -3.67 -10.08
C LYS A 41 10.70 -4.90 -10.95
N GLU A 42 11.69 -5.68 -10.55
CA GLU A 42 12.11 -6.93 -11.19
C GLU A 42 11.21 -8.11 -10.81
N GLY A 43 10.21 -7.90 -9.92
CA GLY A 43 9.27 -8.93 -9.49
C GLY A 43 9.77 -9.78 -8.33
N GLU A 44 10.83 -9.36 -7.63
CA GLU A 44 11.41 -10.12 -6.53
C GLU A 44 10.86 -9.65 -5.18
N TRP A 45 10.46 -10.60 -4.33
CA TRP A 45 10.04 -10.29 -2.96
C TRP A 45 11.25 -10.10 -2.06
N ILE A 46 11.45 -8.87 -1.57
CA ILE A 46 12.52 -8.55 -0.63
C ILE A 46 11.95 -8.27 0.77
N PRO A 47 12.63 -8.71 1.84
CA PRO A 47 12.26 -8.35 3.20
C PRO A 47 12.56 -6.88 3.48
N VAL A 48 11.70 -6.22 4.24
CA VAL A 48 11.98 -4.91 4.83
C VAL A 48 12.49 -5.14 6.24
N ASP A 49 13.71 -4.69 6.52
CA ASP A 49 14.29 -4.84 7.85
C ASP A 49 13.37 -4.18 8.92
N PRO A 50 13.16 -4.81 10.10
CA PRO A 50 12.38 -4.23 11.19
C PRO A 50 13.14 -3.22 12.04
N GLY A 51 14.26 -2.64 11.55
CA GLY A 51 15.13 -1.77 12.32
C GLY A 51 14.40 -0.71 13.17
N ASN A 52 14.89 -0.51 14.38
CA ASN A 52 14.22 0.30 15.41
C ASN A 52 14.43 1.81 15.25
N ASP A 53 15.32 2.23 14.34
CA ASP A 53 15.78 3.63 14.22
C ASP A 53 15.22 4.34 12.97
N TYR A 54 14.25 3.74 12.28
CA TYR A 54 13.62 4.35 11.12
C TYR A 54 12.14 4.00 10.98
N PHE A 55 11.47 4.79 10.15
CA PHE A 55 10.12 4.51 9.69
C PHE A 55 10.16 4.00 8.26
N VAL A 56 9.26 3.07 7.94
CA VAL A 56 9.01 2.67 6.55
C VAL A 56 7.89 3.55 6.01
N VAL A 57 8.11 4.19 4.86
CA VAL A 57 7.11 5.07 4.24
C VAL A 57 6.72 4.51 2.88
N PHE A 58 5.43 4.24 2.69
CA PHE A 58 4.87 3.79 1.42
C PHE A 58 4.03 4.88 0.77
N VAL A 59 4.16 4.97 -0.54
CA VAL A 59 3.19 5.63 -1.42
C VAL A 59 1.95 4.76 -1.51
N GLY A 60 0.77 5.37 -1.53
CA GLY A 60 -0.48 4.68 -1.86
C GLY A 60 -1.05 5.08 -3.23
N GLU A 61 -2.07 4.35 -3.67
CA GLU A 61 -2.72 4.51 -4.98
C GLU A 61 -3.28 5.92 -5.19
N SER A 62 -3.84 6.55 -4.16
CA SER A 62 -4.36 7.92 -4.31
C SER A 62 -3.24 8.92 -4.63
N LEU A 63 -2.02 8.71 -4.10
CA LEU A 63 -0.88 9.58 -4.39
C LEU A 63 -0.27 9.29 -5.77
N LYS A 64 -0.31 8.02 -6.21
CA LYS A 64 -0.02 7.66 -7.60
C LYS A 64 -0.95 8.36 -8.59
N ALA A 65 -2.26 8.35 -8.32
CA ALA A 65 -3.24 9.05 -9.15
C ALA A 65 -3.00 10.57 -9.20
N TRP A 66 -2.79 11.18 -8.03
CA TRP A 66 -2.51 12.61 -7.91
C TRP A 66 -1.23 13.00 -8.64
N SER A 67 -0.18 12.18 -8.57
CA SER A 67 1.12 12.40 -9.24
C SER A 67 1.18 11.96 -10.71
N ASN A 68 0.05 11.63 -11.32
CA ASN A 68 -0.05 11.11 -12.69
C ASN A 68 0.85 9.89 -12.98
N GLY A 69 0.97 8.97 -12.03
CA GLY A 69 1.77 7.75 -12.19
C GLY A 69 3.27 7.92 -11.90
N ARG A 70 3.73 9.10 -11.44
CA ARG A 70 5.15 9.32 -11.13
C ARG A 70 5.60 8.59 -9.87
N LEU A 71 4.72 8.48 -8.87
CA LEU A 71 4.97 7.75 -7.63
C LEU A 71 4.31 6.37 -7.67
N HIS A 72 5.01 5.36 -7.18
CA HIS A 72 4.61 3.96 -7.30
C HIS A 72 4.41 3.34 -5.91
N PRO A 73 3.19 2.87 -5.58
CA PRO A 73 2.95 2.14 -4.35
C PRO A 73 3.60 0.76 -4.44
N PRO A 74 4.36 0.33 -3.42
CA PRO A 74 4.91 -1.01 -3.41
C PRO A 74 3.78 -2.03 -3.17
N LEU A 75 3.72 -3.07 -4.01
CA LEU A 75 2.99 -4.28 -3.63
C LEU A 75 3.70 -4.88 -2.43
N HIS A 76 2.97 -5.09 -1.35
CA HIS A 76 3.55 -5.52 -0.09
C HIS A 76 2.65 -6.53 0.62
N GLN A 77 3.26 -7.34 1.46
CA GLN A 77 2.57 -8.36 2.25
C GLN A 77 3.25 -8.51 3.63
N VAL A 78 2.55 -9.18 4.55
CA VAL A 78 3.12 -9.56 5.84
C VAL A 78 3.10 -11.09 5.95
N VAL A 79 4.28 -11.70 5.89
CA VAL A 79 4.49 -13.13 6.10
C VAL A 79 5.63 -13.31 7.09
N PHE A 80 5.34 -13.85 8.26
CA PHE A 80 6.29 -13.94 9.37
C PHE A 80 6.38 -15.36 9.93
N ARG A 81 7.43 -15.61 10.72
CA ARG A 81 7.72 -16.88 11.39
C ARG A 81 8.10 -16.63 12.84
N GLY A 82 8.00 -17.66 13.66
CA GLY A 82 8.47 -17.67 15.04
C GLY A 82 7.36 -17.55 16.07
N LEU A 83 7.76 -17.50 17.34
CA LEU A 83 6.86 -17.61 18.50
C LEU A 83 6.55 -16.25 19.17
N LYS A 84 6.98 -15.15 18.55
CA LYS A 84 6.77 -13.79 19.06
C LYS A 84 5.77 -13.04 18.20
N ASP A 85 4.82 -12.35 18.85
CA ASP A 85 3.85 -11.50 18.18
C ASP A 85 4.55 -10.39 17.40
N ARG A 86 4.10 -10.15 16.17
CA ARG A 86 4.53 -8.99 15.38
C ARG A 86 3.60 -7.82 15.64
N LEU A 87 4.18 -6.68 16.02
CA LEU A 87 3.45 -5.45 16.34
C LEU A 87 3.84 -4.37 15.33
N THR A 88 2.84 -3.65 14.83
CA THR A 88 3.06 -2.53 13.91
C THR A 88 2.17 -1.34 14.29
N CYS A 89 2.78 -0.18 14.44
CA CYS A 89 2.09 1.09 14.44
C CYS A 89 2.06 1.62 13.01
N ALA A 90 0.86 1.89 12.49
CA ALA A 90 0.66 2.38 11.13
C ALA A 90 -0.12 3.69 11.17
N VAL A 91 0.38 4.69 10.46
CA VAL A 91 -0.29 5.98 10.23
C VAL A 91 -0.61 6.08 8.75
N PHE A 92 -1.87 6.33 8.43
CA PHE A 92 -2.34 6.43 7.06
C PHE A 92 -2.80 7.86 6.77
N LEU A 93 -2.11 8.55 5.87
CA LEU A 93 -2.57 9.81 5.31
C LEU A 93 -3.58 9.49 4.21
N LYS A 94 -4.86 9.75 4.47
CA LYS A 94 -5.98 9.45 3.56
C LYS A 94 -6.59 10.75 3.02
N PRO A 95 -7.08 10.77 1.76
CA PRO A 95 -8.04 11.80 1.35
C PRO A 95 -9.27 11.76 2.25
N LYS A 96 -9.97 12.88 2.41
CA LYS A 96 -11.27 12.88 3.10
C LYS A 96 -12.27 12.04 2.29
N PRO A 97 -13.26 11.35 2.90
CA PRO A 97 -14.20 10.51 2.16
C PRO A 97 -14.92 11.19 0.98
N GLY A 98 -15.28 12.47 1.10
CA GLY A 98 -15.90 13.25 0.02
C GLY A 98 -14.91 14.00 -0.88
N GLN A 99 -13.61 13.84 -0.68
CA GLN A 99 -12.59 14.50 -1.49
C GLN A 99 -12.42 13.77 -2.82
N VAL A 100 -12.43 14.56 -3.91
CA VAL A 100 -12.05 14.06 -5.23
C VAL A 100 -10.53 14.02 -5.32
N VAL A 101 -9.98 12.84 -5.59
CA VAL A 101 -8.59 12.66 -6.00
C VAL A 101 -8.51 12.98 -7.48
N ASN A 102 -7.69 13.96 -7.82
CA ASN A 102 -7.48 14.41 -9.18
C ASN A 102 -5.98 14.56 -9.43
N THR A 103 -5.54 14.26 -10.64
CA THR A 103 -4.16 14.48 -11.06
C THR A 103 -3.83 15.98 -11.00
N ALA A 104 -2.69 16.32 -10.39
CA ALA A 104 -2.23 17.71 -10.33
C ALA A 104 -1.92 18.21 -11.76
N PRO A 105 -2.37 19.41 -12.15
CA PRO A 105 -2.16 19.95 -13.50
C PRO A 105 -0.69 19.97 -13.93
N GLU A 106 0.23 20.20 -12.99
CA GLU A 106 1.67 20.26 -13.20
C GLU A 106 2.27 18.91 -13.65
N PHE A 107 1.56 17.80 -13.43
CA PHE A 107 1.97 16.47 -13.88
C PHE A 107 1.33 16.03 -15.19
N VAL A 108 0.54 16.89 -15.83
CA VAL A 108 -0.08 16.63 -17.13
C VAL A 108 0.57 17.52 -18.19
N SER A 109 0.99 16.92 -19.29
CA SER A 109 1.57 17.62 -20.44
C SER A 109 1.17 16.92 -21.73
N TYR A 110 1.59 17.47 -22.87
CA TYR A 110 1.41 16.81 -24.16
C TYR A 110 2.11 15.45 -24.22
N ASP A 111 3.35 15.37 -23.73
CA ASP A 111 4.15 14.14 -23.75
C ASP A 111 3.79 13.15 -22.63
N HIS A 112 3.15 13.63 -21.57
CA HIS A 112 2.68 12.81 -20.46
C HIS A 112 1.21 13.15 -20.14
N PRO A 113 0.26 12.62 -20.92
CA PRO A 113 -1.16 12.91 -20.74
C PRO A 113 -1.67 12.33 -19.42
N ARG A 114 -2.90 12.72 -19.07
CA ARG A 114 -3.59 12.22 -17.87
C ARG A 114 -3.80 10.71 -17.98
N LEU A 115 -3.34 9.97 -16.97
CA LEU A 115 -3.48 8.51 -16.89
C LEU A 115 -4.72 8.06 -16.09
N TYR A 116 -5.28 8.95 -15.27
CA TYR A 116 -6.38 8.62 -14.37
C TYR A 116 -7.50 9.66 -14.43
N LYS A 117 -8.76 9.22 -14.52
CA LYS A 117 -9.92 10.09 -14.35
C LYS A 117 -10.04 10.53 -12.89
N PRO A 118 -10.57 11.73 -12.59
CA PRO A 118 -10.85 12.12 -11.21
C PRO A 118 -11.84 11.15 -10.55
N PHE A 119 -11.69 10.91 -9.26
CA PHE A 119 -12.59 10.00 -8.52
C PHE A 119 -12.79 10.40 -7.06
N SER A 120 -13.92 10.00 -6.47
CA SER A 120 -14.18 10.15 -5.03
C SER A 120 -13.41 9.08 -4.25
N TYR A 121 -12.65 9.50 -3.22
CA TYR A 121 -11.92 8.54 -2.39
C TYR A 121 -12.86 7.59 -1.63
N GLY A 122 -14.02 8.07 -1.17
CA GLY A 122 -15.01 7.23 -0.50
C GLY A 122 -15.52 6.11 -1.40
N GLU A 123 -15.83 6.41 -2.66
CA GLU A 123 -16.28 5.42 -3.64
C GLU A 123 -15.15 4.43 -4.00
N PHE A 124 -13.92 4.92 -4.15
CA PHE A 124 -12.76 4.06 -4.38
C PHE A 124 -12.48 3.11 -3.21
N HIS A 125 -12.64 3.59 -1.97
CA HIS A 125 -12.53 2.76 -0.78
C HIS A 125 -13.60 1.67 -0.73
N GLU A 126 -14.86 1.97 -1.07
CA GLU A 126 -15.90 0.94 -1.15
C GLU A 126 -15.64 -0.06 -2.27
N TYR A 127 -15.20 0.40 -3.46
CA TYR A 127 -14.76 -0.46 -4.54
C TYR A 127 -13.61 -1.40 -4.11
N SER A 128 -12.64 -0.90 -3.35
CA SER A 128 -11.51 -1.70 -2.88
C SER A 128 -11.89 -2.91 -2.02
N LYS A 129 -13.04 -2.85 -1.36
CA LYS A 129 -13.54 -3.96 -0.54
C LYS A 129 -14.18 -5.05 -1.38
N THR A 130 -14.57 -4.78 -2.63
CA THR A 130 -15.19 -5.76 -3.52
C THR A 130 -14.16 -6.52 -4.36
N VAL A 131 -12.95 -5.97 -4.49
CA VAL A 131 -11.86 -6.56 -5.27
C VAL A 131 -10.95 -7.39 -4.36
N PHE A 132 -11.15 -8.71 -4.39
CA PHE A 132 -10.34 -9.65 -3.61
C PHE A 132 -9.16 -10.24 -4.38
N THR A 133 -9.19 -10.22 -5.70
CA THR A 133 -8.28 -11.00 -6.58
C THR A 133 -7.27 -10.18 -7.37
N ASP A 134 -7.53 -8.89 -7.64
CA ASP A 134 -6.61 -8.02 -8.41
C ASP A 134 -6.36 -6.70 -7.67
N ARG A 135 -5.79 -6.82 -6.48
CA ARG A 135 -5.40 -5.64 -5.68
C ARG A 135 -4.21 -4.89 -6.28
N VAL A 136 -3.47 -5.52 -7.19
CA VAL A 136 -2.29 -4.95 -7.86
C VAL A 136 -2.68 -3.86 -8.86
N ASN A 137 -3.78 -4.05 -9.60
CA ASN A 137 -4.22 -3.09 -10.62
C ASN A 137 -5.45 -2.29 -10.20
N ILE A 138 -5.77 -2.27 -8.90
CA ILE A 138 -7.02 -1.70 -8.37
C ILE A 138 -7.30 -0.26 -8.86
N LEU A 139 -6.28 0.62 -8.84
CA LEU A 139 -6.43 1.99 -9.33
C LEU A 139 -6.66 2.05 -10.84
N LYS A 140 -5.91 1.25 -11.61
CA LYS A 140 -6.03 1.21 -13.07
C LYS A 140 -7.42 0.72 -13.48
N ASN A 141 -7.93 -0.31 -12.81
CA ASN A 141 -9.25 -0.88 -13.08
C ASN A 141 -10.39 0.10 -12.73
N TYR A 142 -10.21 0.90 -11.67
CA TYR A 142 -11.23 1.84 -11.22
C TYR A 142 -11.21 3.18 -11.97
N ALA A 143 -10.02 3.76 -12.12
CA ALA A 143 -9.80 5.14 -12.55
C ALA A 143 -8.88 5.29 -13.78
N GLY A 144 -8.33 4.22 -14.34
CA GLY A 144 -7.48 4.30 -15.53
C GLY A 144 -8.21 4.88 -16.75
N ILE A 145 -7.44 5.57 -17.61
CA ILE A 145 -7.83 6.05 -18.95
C ILE A 145 -7.08 5.23 -20.00
#